data_AF-A0A7X8NTP8-F1
#
_entry.id   AF-A0A7X8NTP8-F1
#
_cell.length_a   1.000
_cell.length_b   1.000
_cell.length_c   1.000
_cell.angle_alpha   90.00
_cell.angle_beta   90.00
_cell.angle_gamma   90.00
#
_symmetry.space_group_name_H-M   'P 1'
#
loop_
_entity.id
_entity.type
_entity.pdbx_description
1 polymer ?
#
loop_
_entity_poly.entity_id
_entity_poly.type
_entity_poly.pdbx_seq_one_letter_code
_entity_poly.pdbx_strand_id
1 'polypeptide(L)'
;MVDALGYLWSALFFGGWIYLTFELGRTAVRGRFWFWSRKANGRIWPPIRSESPIRFWVVWASMAGPYFFITALLLAALLRIAWLELG
;
A
#
# COMPACT_ATOMS: atom_id res chain seq x y z
N MET A 1 -29.65 -2.07 15.48
CA MET A 1 -28.72 -3.22 15.37
C MET A 1 -27.58 -2.77 14.50
N VAL A 2 -26.34 -2.79 15.00
CA VAL A 2 -25.18 -2.71 14.12
C VAL A 2 -25.10 -4.08 13.47
N ASP A 3 -25.57 -4.19 12.24
CA ASP A 3 -25.78 -5.48 11.59
C ASP A 3 -24.44 -6.17 11.41
N ALA A 4 -24.36 -7.47 11.70
CA ALA A 4 -23.15 -8.29 11.56
C ALA A 4 -22.50 -8.14 10.16
N LEU A 5 -23.32 -7.82 9.16
CA LEU A 5 -22.92 -7.51 7.79
C LEU A 5 -22.06 -6.24 7.69
N GLY A 6 -22.34 -5.21 8.50
CA GLY A 6 -21.52 -4.01 8.59
C GLY A 6 -20.13 -4.31 9.15
N TYR A 7 -20.04 -5.13 10.20
CA TYR A 7 -18.75 -5.57 10.74
C TYR A 7 -17.95 -6.42 9.75
N LEU A 8 -18.61 -7.35 9.07
CA LEU A 8 -17.97 -8.16 8.03
C LEU A 8 -17.45 -7.29 6.88
N TRP A 9 -18.25 -6.31 6.45
CA TRP A 9 -17.86 -5.35 5.42
C TRP A 9 -16.66 -4.52 5.85
N SER A 10 -16.67 -3.97 7.06
CA SER A 10 -15.54 -3.24 7.62
C SER A 10 -14.29 -4.11 7.71
N ALA A 11 -14.40 -5.36 8.19
CA ALA A 11 -13.28 -6.28 8.28
C ALA A 11 -12.65 -6.59 6.92
N LEU A 12 -13.47 -6.83 5.90
CA LEU A 12 -13.00 -7.03 4.52
C LEU A 12 -12.36 -5.77 3.95
N PHE A 13 -12.95 -4.59 4.20
CA PHE A 13 -12.41 -3.32 3.73
C PHE A 13 -11.05 -3.03 4.36
N PHE A 14 -10.93 -3.16 5.68
CA PHE A 14 -9.66 -2.98 6.39
C PHE A 14 -8.61 -4.03 5.98
N GLY A 15 -9.01 -5.29 5.83
CA GLY A 15 -8.13 -6.36 5.35
C GLY A 15 -7.60 -6.07 3.94
N GLY A 16 -8.49 -5.67 3.03
CA GLY A 16 -8.13 -5.29 1.67
C GLY A 16 -7.21 -4.06 1.63
N TRP A 17 -7.48 -3.06 2.47
CA TRP A 17 -6.63 -1.88 2.60
C TRP A 17 -5.21 -2.24 3.05
N ILE A 18 -5.06 -3.00 4.14
CA ILE A 18 -3.76 -3.43 4.66
C ILE A 18 -3.00 -4.26 3.62
N TYR A 19 -3.69 -5.18 2.94
CA TYR A 19 -3.11 -5.99 1.88
C TYR A 19 -2.58 -5.12 0.73
N LEU A 20 -3.34 -4.12 0.29
CA LEU A 20 -2.92 -3.18 -0.74
C LEU A 20 -1.70 -2.36 -0.31
N THR A 21 -1.70 -1.81 0.90
CA THR A 21 -0.56 -1.06 1.44
C THR A 21 0.70 -1.93 1.47
N PHE A 22 0.56 -3.20 1.86
CA PHE A 22 1.68 -4.15 1.88
C PHE A 22 2.21 -4.44 0.47
N GLU A 23 1.35 -4.72 -0.51
CA GLU A 23 1.77 -4.96 -1.89
C GLU A 23 2.40 -3.70 -2.54
N LEU A 24 1.92 -2.50 -2.20
CA LEU A 24 2.55 -1.24 -2.63
C LEU A 24 3.95 -1.07 -2.04
N GLY A 25 4.15 -1.42 -0.76
CA GLY A 25 5.48 -1.45 -0.13
C GLY A 25 6.40 -2.50 -0.79
N ARG A 26 5.86 -3.69 -1.07
CA ARG A 26 6.56 -4.78 -1.77
C ARG A 26 6.99 -4.36 -3.17
N THR A 27 6.16 -3.58 -3.86
CA THR A 27 6.43 -3.00 -5.18
C THR A 27 7.64 -2.04 -5.13
N ALA A 28 7.73 -1.20 -4.08
CA ALA A 28 8.87 -0.30 -3.86
C ALA A 28 10.19 -1.06 -3.68
N VAL A 29 10.16 -2.17 -2.93
CA VAL A 29 11.34 -3.02 -2.67
C VAL A 29 11.75 -3.79 -3.93
N ARG A 30 10.80 -4.43 -4.61
CA ARG A 30 11.05 -5.24 -5.81
C ARG A 30 11.37 -4.40 -7.06
N GLY A 31 11.05 -3.10 -7.04
CA GLY A 31 11.22 -2.19 -8.17
C GLY A 31 10.41 -2.58 -9.40
N ARG A 32 9.30 -3.32 -9.20
CA ARG A 32 8.49 -3.95 -10.25
C ARG A 32 7.01 -3.91 -9.88
N PHE A 33 6.19 -3.35 -10.76
CA PHE A 33 4.73 -3.37 -10.63
C PHE A 33 4.15 -4.72 -11.07
N TRP A 34 3.07 -5.18 -10.43
CA TRP A 34 2.45 -6.48 -10.72
C TRP A 34 2.01 -6.64 -12.20
N PHE A 35 1.72 -5.52 -12.86
CA PHE A 35 1.15 -5.41 -14.21
C PHE A 35 2.25 -5.23 -15.26
N TRP A 36 3.49 -5.02 -14.82
CA TRP A 36 4.62 -4.70 -15.68
C TRP A 36 5.67 -5.82 -15.69
N SER A 37 5.26 -7.04 -15.32
CA SER A 37 6.07 -8.24 -15.49
C SER A 37 6.04 -8.71 -16.94
N ARG A 38 6.95 -8.19 -17.78
CA ARG A 38 7.23 -8.82 -19.07
C ARG A 38 8.18 -10.01 -18.85
N LYS A 39 7.67 -11.23 -19.02
CA LYS A 39 8.51 -12.41 -19.24
C LYS A 39 8.94 -12.38 -20.71
N ALA A 40 10.23 -12.22 -20.98
CA ALA A 40 10.78 -12.43 -22.32
C ALA A 40 11.77 -13.60 -22.24
N ASN A 41 11.50 -14.69 -22.97
CA ASN A 41 12.42 -15.83 -23.12
C ASN A 41 13.00 -16.41 -21.82
N GLY A 42 12.16 -16.61 -20.79
CA GLY A 42 12.58 -17.23 -19.53
C GLY A 42 13.56 -16.38 -18.69
N ARG A 43 13.92 -15.18 -19.14
CA ARG A 43 14.70 -14.20 -18.37
C ARG A 43 13.76 -13.18 -17.73
N ILE A 44 14.00 -12.95 -16.44
CA ILE A 44 13.34 -11.91 -15.67
C ILE A 44 13.96 -10.58 -16.11
N TRP A 45 13.18 -9.73 -16.78
CA TRP A 45 13.62 -8.37 -17.11
C TRP A 45 14.09 -7.64 -15.84
N PRO A 46 15.16 -6.83 -15.92
CA PRO A 46 15.66 -6.07 -14.78
C PRO A 46 14.53 -5.18 -14.22
N PRO A 47 14.52 -4.90 -12.90
CA PRO A 47 13.48 -4.07 -12.29
C PRO A 47 13.43 -2.70 -12.97
N ILE A 48 12.24 -2.15 -13.21
CA ILE A 48 12.05 -0.85 -13.90
C ILE A 48 12.81 0.27 -13.18
N ARG A 49 12.97 0.13 -11.85
CA ARG A 49 13.79 1.01 -11.03
C ARG A 49 15.24 1.14 -11.52
N SER A 50 15.85 0.11 -12.13
CA SER A 50 17.21 0.20 -12.68
C SER A 50 17.27 0.84 -14.06
N GLU A 51 16.19 0.77 -14.85
CA GLU A 51 16.14 1.39 -16.19
C GLU A 51 15.70 2.86 -16.14
N SER A 52 14.69 3.18 -15.32
CA SER A 52 14.13 4.53 -15.21
C SER A 52 13.68 4.84 -13.77
N PRO A 53 14.63 5.05 -12.83
CA PRO A 53 14.35 5.21 -11.41
C PRO A 53 13.37 6.35 -11.13
N ILE A 54 13.53 7.50 -11.79
CA ILE A 54 12.67 8.68 -11.58
C ILE A 54 11.22 8.37 -11.98
N ARG A 55 11.00 7.78 -13.16
CA ARG A 55 9.66 7.44 -13.64
C ARG A 55 8.99 6.41 -12.74
N PHE A 56 9.76 5.41 -12.29
CA PHE A 56 9.27 4.41 -11.33
C PHE A 56 8.76 5.07 -10.04
N TRP A 57 9.57 5.94 -9.43
CA TRP A 57 9.19 6.59 -8.17
C TRP A 57 8.03 7.57 -8.32
N VAL A 58 7.94 8.30 -9.44
CA VAL A 58 6.80 9.20 -9.71
C VAL A 58 5.50 8.41 -9.80
N VAL A 59 5.47 7.33 -10.57
CA VAL A 59 4.28 6.47 -10.70
C VAL A 59 3.97 5.77 -9.38
N TRP A 60 4.98 5.28 -8.69
CA TRP A 60 4.79 4.64 -7.39
C TRP A 60 4.24 5.64 -6.36
N ALA A 61 4.79 6.86 -6.29
CA ALA A 61 4.35 7.88 -5.34
C ALA A 61 2.93 8.37 -5.65
N SER A 62 2.54 8.50 -6.92
CA SER A 62 1.17 8.90 -7.27
C SER A 62 0.14 7.82 -6.91
N MET A 63 0.49 6.54 -7.07
CA MET A 63 -0.40 5.43 -6.73
C MET A 63 -0.40 5.13 -5.23
N ALA A 64 0.77 5.02 -4.61
CA ALA A 64 0.94 4.59 -3.22
C ALA A 64 0.85 5.72 -2.22
N GLY A 65 1.22 6.94 -2.60
CA GLY A 65 1.25 8.12 -1.74
C GLY A 65 -0.06 8.36 -0.99
N PRO A 66 -1.21 8.40 -1.67
CA PRO A 66 -2.51 8.56 -0.99
C PRO A 66 -2.80 7.47 0.05
N TYR A 67 -2.48 6.21 -0.26
CA TYR A 67 -2.69 5.09 0.67
C TYR A 67 -1.82 5.21 1.92
N PHE A 68 -0.52 5.48 1.74
CA PHE A 68 0.39 5.67 2.87
C PHE A 68 0.03 6.92 3.68
N PHE A 69 -0.37 8.00 3.03
CA PHE A 69 -0.78 9.23 3.70
C PHE A 69 -2.03 9.02 4.57
N ILE A 70 -3.07 8.41 4.02
CA ILE A 70 -4.30 8.09 4.78
C ILE A 70 -3.98 7.13 5.94
N THR A 71 -3.15 6.11 5.70
CA THR A 71 -2.73 5.17 6.75
C THR A 71 -1.96 5.88 7.86
N ALA A 72 -1.05 6.79 7.52
CA ALA A 72 -0.30 7.58 8.49
C ALA A 72 -1.21 8.52 9.31
N LEU A 73 -2.19 9.16 8.67
CA LEU A 73 -3.19 9.98 9.37
C LEU A 73 -4.02 9.16 10.37
N LEU A 74 -4.46 7.97 9.96
CA LEU A 74 -5.18 7.04 10.83
C LEU A 74 -4.34 6.64 12.05
N LEU A 75 -3.08 6.25 11.84
CA LEU A 75 -2.18 5.89 12.93
C LEU A 75 -1.89 7.09 13.86
N ALA A 76 -1.68 8.29 13.30
CA ALA A 76 -1.46 9.50 14.07
C ALA A 76 -2.69 9.86 14.92
N ALA A 77 -3.89 9.72 14.37
CA ALA A 77 -5.13 9.93 15.10
C ALA A 77 -5.29 8.93 16.26
N LEU A 78 -5.04 7.64 16.00
CA LEU A 78 -5.10 6.59 17.02
C LEU A 78 -4.05 6.82 18.13
N LEU A 79 -2.83 7.18 17.77
CA LEU A 79 -1.77 7.52 18.72
C LEU A 79 -2.15 8.73 19.58
N ARG A 80 -2.73 9.78 18.97
CA ARG A 80 -3.21 10.96 19.68
C ARG A 80 -4.30 10.61 20.68
N ILE A 81 -5.26 9.77 20.30
CA ILE A 81 -6.33 9.31 21.19
C ILE A 81 -5.74 8.50 22.34
N ALA A 82 -4.87 7.52 22.06
CA ALA A 82 -4.22 6.71 23.08
C ALA A 82 -3.41 7.56 24.07
N TRP A 83 -2.74 8.61 23.59
CA TRP A 83 -2.02 9.56 24.45
C TRP A 83 -2.95 10.33 25.40
N LEU A 84 -4.12 10.75 24.91
CA LEU A 84 -5.11 11.48 25.72
C LEU A 84 -5.81 10.60 26.76
N GLU A 85 -5.91 9.29 26.52
CA GLU A 85 -6.53 8.34 27.45
C GLU A 85 -5.55 7.81 28.51
N LEU A 86 -4.24 7.87 28.25
CA LEU A 86 -3.19 7.31 29.12
C LEU A 86 -2.45 8.37 29.96
N GLY A 87 -2.58 9.66 29.64
CA GLY A 87 -1.94 10.78 30.34
C GLY A 87 -2.94 11.58 31.16
#